data_AF-A0AAN7PLN2-F1
#
_entry.id   AF-A0AAN7PLN2-F1
#
_cell.length_a   1.000
_cell.length_b   1.000
_cell.length_c   1.000
_cell.angle_alpha   90.00
_cell.angle_beta   90.00
_cell.angle_gamma   90.00
#
_symmetry.space_group_name_H-M   'P 1'
#
loop_
_entity.id
_entity.type
_entity.pdbx_description
1 polymer ?
#
loop_
_entity_poly.entity_id
_entity_poly.type
_entity_poly.pdbx_seq_one_letter_code
_entity_poly.pdbx_strand_id
1 'polypeptide(L)'
;SLYNHKTRIVLSTEVPIKQLFSAEKLETDDESRVLMDDLQIDKNHTEASASIFTGDEEIFAFDRTLSRLTEMETQEYWDKFEKQ
;
A
#
# COMPACT_ATOMS: atom_id res chain seq x y z
N SER A 1 6.37 11.83 -6.80
CA SER A 1 5.36 10.85 -7.26
C SER A 1 4.53 11.45 -8.38
N LEU A 2 3.91 10.63 -9.25
CA LEU A 2 3.01 11.09 -10.32
C LEU A 2 1.84 11.90 -9.77
N TYR A 3 1.28 11.46 -8.64
CA TYR A 3 0.24 12.19 -7.91
C TYR A 3 0.62 13.65 -7.61
N ASN A 4 1.87 13.93 -7.19
CA ASN A 4 2.33 15.30 -6.90
C ASN A 4 2.50 16.15 -8.17
N HIS A 5 2.68 15.50 -9.33
CA HIS A 5 2.77 16.16 -10.63
C HIS A 5 1.38 16.35 -11.27
N LYS A 6 0.28 16.10 -10.54
CA LYS A 6 -1.10 16.26 -11.00
C LYS A 6 -1.38 15.46 -12.28
N THR A 7 -0.72 14.32 -12.42
CA THR A 7 -0.83 13.47 -13.62
C THR A 7 -2.25 12.94 -13.73
N ARG A 8 -2.83 13.00 -14.93
CA ARG A 8 -4.09 12.32 -15.26
C ARG A 8 -3.79 10.87 -15.62
N ILE A 9 -4.61 9.95 -15.12
CA ILE A 9 -4.45 8.53 -15.38
C ILE A 9 -5.73 8.02 -16.04
N VAL A 10 -5.54 7.22 -17.10
CA VAL A 10 -6.62 6.48 -17.77
C VAL A 10 -6.20 5.02 -17.77
N LEU A 11 -7.03 4.16 -17.18
CA LEU A 11 -6.76 2.74 -17.04
C LEU A 11 -7.89 1.95 -17.67
N SER A 12 -7.56 1.06 -18.61
CA SER A 12 -8.52 0.10 -19.16
C SER A 12 -8.22 -1.25 -18.55
N THR A 13 -9.20 -1.82 -17.86
CA THR A 13 -9.04 -3.03 -17.07
C THR A 13 -10.30 -3.89 -17.18
N GLU A 14 -10.15 -5.22 -17.11
CA GLU A 14 -11.27 -6.16 -17.22
C GLU A 14 -12.15 -6.15 -15.96
N VAL A 15 -11.54 -5.85 -14.81
CA VAL A 15 -12.19 -5.79 -13.49
C VAL A 15 -11.87 -4.45 -12.81
N PRO A 16 -12.70 -3.97 -11.86
CA PRO A 16 -12.42 -2.74 -11.14
C PRO A 16 -11.01 -2.72 -10.52
N ILE A 17 -10.37 -1.55 -10.48
CA ILE A 17 -8.99 -1.36 -10.02
C ILE A 17 -8.66 -1.99 -8.65
N LYS A 18 -9.65 -2.02 -7.76
CA LYS A 18 -9.53 -2.61 -6.42
C LYS A 18 -9.43 -4.13 -6.40
N GLN A 19 -9.77 -4.79 -7.51
CA GLN A 19 -9.77 -6.24 -7.67
C GLN A 19 -8.58 -6.73 -8.51
N LEU A 20 -7.78 -5.82 -9.08
CA LEU A 20 -6.61 -6.19 -9.88
C LEU A 20 -5.44 -6.69 -9.05
N PHE A 21 -5.39 -6.32 -7.77
CA PHE A 21 -4.26 -6.57 -6.90
C PHE A 21 -4.74 -7.16 -5.57
N SER A 22 -3.97 -8.10 -5.03
CA SER A 22 -4.16 -8.61 -3.67
C SER A 22 -3.03 -8.07 -2.79
N ALA A 23 -3.38 -7.37 -1.72
CA ALA A 23 -2.46 -6.94 -0.67
C ALA A 23 -2.59 -7.90 0.53
N GLU A 24 -2.45 -9.19 0.26
CA GLU A 24 -2.44 -10.20 1.31
C GLU A 24 -1.15 -10.11 2.14
N LYS A 25 -1.31 -10.29 3.44
CA LYS A 25 -0.20 -10.41 4.37
C LYS A 25 0.59 -11.66 4.01
N LEU A 26 1.83 -11.46 3.56
CA LEU A 26 2.75 -12.57 3.37
C LEU A 26 3.09 -13.16 4.73
N GLU A 27 3.07 -14.48 4.84
CA GLU A 27 3.55 -15.19 6.02
C GLU A 27 4.99 -14.74 6.32
N THR A 28 5.30 -14.54 7.61
CA THR A 28 6.62 -14.09 8.08
C THR A 28 7.71 -14.93 7.43
N ASP A 29 8.51 -14.30 6.56
CA ASP A 29 9.61 -14.95 5.87
C ASP A 29 10.74 -15.34 6.83
N ASP A 30 11.66 -16.16 6.35
CA ASP A 30 12.78 -16.63 7.17
C ASP A 30 13.72 -15.48 7.59
N GLU A 31 13.82 -14.41 6.78
CA GLU A 31 14.63 -13.23 7.10
C GLU A 31 14.06 -12.44 8.29
N SER A 32 12.75 -12.28 8.33
CA SER A 32 11.98 -11.65 9.40
C SER A 32 12.12 -12.43 10.70
N ARG A 33 12.18 -13.77 10.63
CA ARG A 33 12.42 -14.64 11.79
C ARG A 33 13.84 -14.46 12.35
N VAL A 34 14.85 -14.39 11.47
CA VAL A 34 16.23 -14.10 11.88
C VAL A 34 16.32 -12.73 12.56
N LEU A 35 15.64 -11.73 12.01
CA LEU A 35 15.63 -10.38 12.60
C LEU A 35 14.94 -10.33 13.97
N MET A 36 13.86 -11.09 14.17
CA MET A 36 13.19 -11.22 15.48
C MET A 36 14.11 -11.87 16.53
N ASP A 37 14.83 -12.92 16.14
CA ASP A 37 15.77 -13.62 17.02
C ASP A 37 16.94 -12.71 17.43
N ASP A 38 17.51 -11.95 16.48
CA ASP A 38 18.59 -10.98 16.73
C ASP A 38 18.14 -9.83 17.65
N LEU A 39 16.88 -9.42 17.55
CA LEU A 39 16.27 -8.38 18.39
C LEU A 39 15.74 -8.92 19.74
N GLN A 40 15.87 -10.22 20.00
CA GLN A 40 15.32 -10.91 21.18
C GLN A 40 13.80 -10.71 21.37
N ILE A 41 13.06 -10.55 20.27
CA ILE A 41 11.61 -10.34 20.30
C ILE A 41 10.93 -11.70 20.38
N ASP A 42 10.40 -12.02 21.56
CA ASP A 42 9.61 -13.23 21.76
C ASP A 42 8.24 -13.09 21.06
N LYS A 43 7.76 -14.14 20.39
CA LYS A 43 6.51 -14.11 19.60
C LYS A 43 5.26 -13.81 20.44
N ASN A 44 5.36 -14.00 21.76
CA ASN A 44 4.31 -13.71 22.72
C ASN A 44 4.38 -12.29 23.30
N HIS A 45 5.39 -11.49 22.92
CA HIS A 45 5.54 -10.10 23.35
C HIS A 45 4.87 -9.14 22.37
N THR A 46 4.37 -8.01 22.88
CA THR A 46 3.77 -6.93 22.08
C THR A 46 4.70 -6.44 20.96
N GLU A 47 6.01 -6.61 21.11
CA GLU A 47 7.05 -6.23 20.15
C GLU A 47 7.01 -7.09 18.87
N ALA A 48 6.47 -8.31 18.93
CA ALA A 48 6.23 -9.16 17.75
C ALA A 48 5.10 -8.62 16.85
N SER A 49 4.27 -7.69 17.37
CA SER A 49 3.28 -6.94 16.59
C SER A 49 3.82 -5.62 16.02
N ALA A 50 5.12 -5.37 16.11
CA ALA A 50 5.72 -4.21 15.45
C ALA A 50 5.45 -4.26 13.94
N SER A 51 5.14 -3.11 13.34
CA SER A 51 4.72 -2.97 11.94
C SER A 51 5.69 -3.61 10.95
N ILE A 52 6.99 -3.60 11.28
CA ILE A 52 8.07 -4.22 10.51
C ILE A 52 7.89 -5.73 10.31
N PHE A 53 7.16 -6.42 11.19
CA PHE A 53 6.94 -7.87 11.15
C PHE A 53 5.54 -8.25 10.70
N THR A 54 4.59 -7.31 10.77
CA THR A 54 3.20 -7.56 10.42
C THR A 54 2.88 -7.24 8.97
N GLY A 55 3.74 -6.48 8.28
CA GLY A 55 3.49 -6.03 6.92
C GLY A 55 2.42 -4.92 6.83
N ASP A 56 2.01 -4.37 7.98
CA ASP A 56 0.90 -3.41 8.05
C ASP A 56 1.26 -2.09 7.36
N GLU A 57 2.54 -1.72 7.35
CA GLU A 57 3.02 -0.50 6.67
C GLU A 57 2.94 -0.65 5.14
N GLU A 58 3.30 -1.81 4.61
CA GLU A 58 3.24 -2.14 3.19
C GLU A 58 1.80 -2.19 2.70
N ILE A 59 0.91 -2.84 3.45
CA ILE A 59 -0.52 -2.90 3.15
C ILE A 59 -1.11 -1.49 3.17
N PHE A 60 -0.78 -0.69 4.19
CA PHE A 60 -1.23 0.70 4.26
C PHE A 60 -0.71 1.56 3.11
N ALA A 61 0.58 1.41 2.75
CA ALA A 61 1.17 2.11 1.61
C ALA A 61 0.51 1.70 0.28
N PHE A 62 0.17 0.41 0.15
CA PHE A 62 -0.56 -0.12 -0.99
C PHE A 62 -1.96 0.47 -1.11
N ASP A 63 -2.76 0.40 -0.04
CA ASP A 63 -4.12 0.96 0.02
C ASP A 63 -4.14 2.45 -0.30
N ARG A 64 -3.16 3.18 0.24
CA ARG A 64 -2.99 4.61 -0.03
C ARG A 64 -2.65 4.87 -1.50
N THR A 65 -1.86 4.02 -2.13
CA THR A 65 -1.50 4.14 -3.54
C THR A 65 -2.70 3.83 -4.43
N LEU A 66 -3.43 2.77 -4.14
CA LEU A 66 -4.65 2.38 -4.87
C LEU A 66 -5.74 3.46 -4.78
N SER A 67 -5.92 4.04 -3.59
CA SER A 67 -6.87 5.15 -3.39
C SER A 67 -6.51 6.36 -4.24
N ARG A 68 -5.23 6.74 -4.29
CA ARG A 68 -4.74 7.83 -5.15
C ARG A 68 -4.91 7.53 -6.63
N LEU A 69 -4.62 6.30 -7.04
CA LEU A 69 -4.76 5.87 -8.43
C LEU A 69 -6.22 5.99 -8.89
N THR A 70 -7.14 5.56 -8.02
CA THR A 70 -8.59 5.68 -8.24
C THR A 70 -9.03 7.15 -8.31
N GLU A 71 -8.53 8.01 -7.41
CA GLU A 71 -8.85 9.43 -7.42
C GLU A 71 -8.35 10.11 -8.70
N MET A 72 -7.13 9.79 -9.16
CA MET A 72 -6.50 10.37 -10.35
C MET A 72 -7.21 10.07 -11.68
N GLU A 73 -8.13 9.10 -11.69
CA GLU A 73 -8.99 8.77 -12.84
C GLU A 73 -10.29 9.60 -12.85
N THR A 74 -10.68 10.19 -11.72
CA THR A 74 -11.95 10.90 -11.61
C THR A 74 -11.95 12.25 -12.31
N GLN A 75 -13.10 12.61 -12.89
CA GLN A 75 -13.32 13.94 -13.44
C GLN A 75 -13.11 15.04 -12.38
N GLU A 76 -13.52 14.79 -11.13
CA GLU A 76 -13.32 15.73 -10.03
C GLU A 76 -11.83 16.08 -9.83
N TYR A 77 -10.95 15.07 -9.87
CA TYR A 77 -9.51 15.29 -9.76
C TYR A 77 -8.98 16.09 -10.96
N TRP A 78 -9.46 15.82 -12.17
CA TRP A 78 -9.04 16.55 -13.37
C TRP A 78 -9.48 18.01 -13.31
N ASP A 79 -10.74 18.25 -12.95
CA ASP A 79 -11.33 19.59 -12.85
C ASP A 79 -10.63 20.45 -11.79
N LYS A 80 -10.20 19.85 -10.67
CA LYS A 80 -9.42 20.52 -9.62
C LYS A 80 -8.15 21.19 -10.15
N PHE A 81 -7.55 20.63 -11.22
CA PHE A 81 -6.30 21.12 -11.79
C PHE A 81 -6.46 21.75 -13.18
N GLU A 82 -7.67 21.72 -13.76
CA GLU A 82 -7.97 22.36 -15.06
C GLU A 82 -8.35 23.84 -14.93
N LYS A 83 -8.81 24.26 -13.74
CA LYS A 83 -9.18 25.65 -13.43
C LYS A 83 -8.02 26.52 -12.89
N GLN A 84 -6.76 26.16 -13.16
CA GLN A 84 -5.57 26.94 -12.77
C GLN A 84 -4.93 27.65 -13.97
#